data_AF-A0A497NT98-F1
#
_entry.id   AF-A0A497NT98-F1
#
_cell.length_a   1.000
_cell.length_b   1.000
_cell.length_c   1.000
_cell.angle_alpha   90.00
_cell.angle_beta   90.00
_cell.angle_gamma   90.00
#
_symmetry.space_group_name_H-M   'P 1'
#
loop_
_entity.id
_entity.type
_entity.pdbx_description
1 polymer ?
#
loop_
_entity_poly.entity_id
_entity_poly.type
_entity_poly.pdbx_seq_one_letter_code
_entity_poly.pdbx_strand_id
1 'polypeptide(L)' 'MNKVFDLKVKIKPVLPLLIHSSAYEGPCRVGNEKTLDPEFERIQAMKNFERFCERVRSGLTEDGELLDPTAIEWSED' A
#
# COMPACT_ATOMS: atom_id res chain seq x y z
N MET A 1 21.93 15.59 27.93
CA MET A 1 20.85 14.74 27.37
C MET A 1 21.49 13.55 26.68
N ASN A 2 21.16 12.33 27.10
CA ASN A 2 21.71 11.10 26.53
C ASN A 2 21.06 10.85 25.16
N LYS A 3 21.81 11.01 24.07
CA LYS A 3 21.37 10.76 22.68
C LYS A 3 20.84 9.34 22.44
N VAL A 4 21.13 8.40 23.34
CA VAL A 4 20.67 7.00 23.29
C VAL A 4 19.14 6.88 23.40
N PHE A 5 18.46 7.88 23.98
CA PHE A 5 17.00 7.89 24.11
C PHE A 5 16.27 8.60 22.95
N ASP A 6 16.98 9.13 21.94
CA ASP A 6 16.38 9.75 20.75
C ASP A 6 16.29 8.76 19.58
N LEU A 7 15.90 7.53 19.87
CA LEU A 7 15.77 6.48 18.86
C LEU A 7 14.40 6.59 18.20
N LYS A 8 14.36 7.01 16.93
CA LYS A 8 13.13 7.03 16.12
C LYS A 8 12.97 5.75 15.32
N VAL A 9 11.77 5.17 15.35
CA VAL A 9 11.36 4.05 14.49
C VAL A 9 10.86 4.64 13.18
N LYS A 10 11.63 4.43 12.10
CA LYS A 10 11.26 4.84 10.75
C LYS A 10 10.47 3.74 10.06
N ILE A 11 9.29 4.07 9.55
CA ILE A 11 8.38 3.12 8.89
C ILE A 11 8.21 3.55 7.44
N LYS A 12 8.49 2.65 6.50
CA LYS A 12 8.24 2.88 5.07
C LYS A 12 7.15 1.94 4.56
N PRO A 13 5.91 2.42 4.35
CA PRO A 13 4.88 1.66 3.66
C PRO A 13 5.30 1.35 2.22
N VAL A 14 5.17 0.08 1.83
CA VAL A 14 5.41 -0.36 0.45
C VAL A 14 4.21 -1.17 -0.02
N LEU A 15 3.65 -0.80 -1.17
CA LEU A 15 2.66 -1.59 -1.88
C LEU A 15 3.31 -2.22 -3.12
N PRO A 16 3.63 -3.53 -3.10
CA PRO A 16 3.88 -4.26 -4.33
C PRO A 16 2.54 -4.54 -5.02
N LEU A 17 2.37 -4.08 -6.26
CA LEU A 17 1.13 -4.20 -7.02
C LEU A 17 1.40 -4.89 -8.36
N LEU A 18 0.94 -6.13 -8.49
CA LEU A 18 0.89 -6.84 -9.76
C LEU A 18 -0.40 -6.46 -10.50
N ILE A 19 -0.26 -5.89 -11.68
CA ILE A 19 -1.35 -5.57 -12.59
C ILE A 19 -1.42 -6.64 -13.66
N HIS A 20 -2.52 -7.38 -13.68
CA HIS A 20 -2.76 -8.39 -14.71
C HIS A 20 -3.19 -7.73 -16.03
N SER A 21 -2.84 -8.35 -17.16
CA SER A 21 -3.18 -7.80 -18.49
C SER A 21 -4.68 -7.83 -18.80
N SER A 22 -5.46 -8.59 -18.03
CA SER A 22 -6.89 -8.78 -18.19
C SER A 22 -7.56 -9.07 -16.84
N ALA A 23 -8.88 -9.15 -16.83
CA ALA A 23 -9.60 -9.61 -15.65
C ALA A 23 -9.06 -10.95 -15.15
N TYR A 24 -8.72 -10.99 -13.85
CA TYR A 24 -8.09 -12.14 -13.21
C TYR A 24 -8.93 -12.63 -12.03
N GLU A 25 -9.49 -13.83 -12.17
CA GLU A 25 -10.33 -14.47 -11.16
C GLU A 25 -9.54 -15.44 -10.29
N GLY A 26 -9.98 -15.62 -9.05
CA GLY A 26 -9.38 -16.58 -8.14
C GLY A 26 -10.21 -16.80 -6.87
N PRO A 27 -9.82 -17.75 -6.01
CA PRO A 27 -10.58 -18.09 -4.79
C PRO A 27 -10.76 -16.90 -3.83
N CYS A 28 -9.88 -15.90 -3.92
CA CYS A 28 -9.98 -14.64 -3.17
C CYS A 28 -10.18 -13.41 -4.07
N ARG A 29 -10.32 -13.60 -5.39
CA ARG A 29 -10.55 -12.54 -6.38
C ARG A 29 -11.88 -12.83 -7.07
N VAL A 30 -12.95 -12.45 -6.38
CA VAL A 30 -14.34 -12.62 -6.81
C VAL A 30 -14.91 -11.26 -7.20
N GLY A 31 -15.64 -11.18 -8.30
CA GLY A 31 -16.18 -9.92 -8.82
C GLY A 31 -16.87 -10.09 -10.16
N ASN A 32 -17.22 -8.98 -10.79
CA ASN A 32 -17.65 -8.94 -12.19
C ASN A 32 -16.57 -8.26 -13.05
N GLU A 33 -16.76 -8.27 -14.37
CA GLU A 33 -15.84 -7.67 -15.35
C GLU A 33 -15.45 -6.23 -15.01
N LYS A 34 -16.34 -5.42 -14.43
CA LYS A 34 -16.03 -4.03 -14.07
C LYS A 34 -15.14 -3.92 -12.83
N THR A 35 -15.30 -4.82 -11.88
CA THR A 35 -14.55 -4.81 -10.61
C THR A 35 -13.21 -5.54 -10.71
N LEU A 36 -13.07 -6.44 -11.69
CA LEU A 36 -11.85 -7.16 -11.99
C LEU A 36 -11.08 -6.53 -13.17
N ASP A 37 -11.57 -5.40 -13.69
CA ASP A 37 -10.87 -4.62 -14.70
C ASP A 37 -9.50 -4.15 -14.15
N PRO A 38 -8.39 -4.29 -14.91
CA PRO A 38 -7.06 -3.93 -14.43
C PRO A 38 -6.93 -2.47 -13.94
N GLU A 39 -7.58 -1.52 -14.61
CA GLU A 39 -7.52 -0.11 -14.22
C GLU A 39 -8.35 0.13 -12.95
N PHE A 40 -9.51 -0.52 -12.83
CA PHE A 40 -10.29 -0.50 -11.61
C PHE A 40 -9.50 -1.07 -10.42
N GLU A 41 -8.82 -2.22 -10.60
CA GLU A 41 -7.98 -2.82 -9.57
C GLU A 41 -6.81 -1.91 -9.17
N ARG A 42 -6.13 -1.26 -10.14
CA ARG A 42 -5.08 -0.27 -9.88
C ARG A 42 -5.59 0.88 -9.01
N ILE A 43 -6.71 1.50 -9.39
CA ILE A 43 -7.31 2.62 -8.66
C ILE A 43 -7.69 2.18 -7.24
N GLN A 44 -8.29 0.99 -7.09
CA GLN A 44 -8.72 0.49 -5.80
C GLN A 44 -7.53 0.16 -4.89
N ALA A 45 -6.46 -0.41 -5.43
CA ALA A 45 -5.23 -0.69 -4.70
C ALA A 45 -4.59 0.61 -4.17
N MET A 46 -4.50 1.65 -5.00
CA MET A 46 -3.95 2.95 -4.59
C MET A 46 -4.80 3.61 -3.51
N LYS A 47 -6.13 3.61 -3.64
CA LYS A 47 -7.05 4.10 -2.59
C LYS A 47 -6.90 3.33 -1.28
N ASN A 48 -6.75 2.01 -1.35
CA ASN A 48 -6.54 1.18 -0.18
C ASN A 48 -5.17 1.45 0.48
N PHE A 49 -4.14 1.71 -0.33
CA PHE A 49 -2.81 2.04 0.16
C PHE A 49 -2.76 3.40 0.83
N GLU A 50 -3.45 4.41 0.30
CA GLU A 50 -3.60 5.71 0.94
C GLU A 50 -4.25 5.57 2.32
N ARG A 51 -5.38 4.87 2.41
CA ARG A 51 -6.05 4.56 3.70
C ARG A 51 -5.16 3.79 4.66
N PHE A 52 -4.36 2.84 4.14
CA PHE A 52 -3.38 2.12 4.94
C PHE A 52 -2.34 3.09 5.54
N CYS A 53 -1.78 3.99 4.72
CA CYS A 53 -0.80 4.97 5.16
C CYS A 53 -1.38 5.94 6.20
N GLU A 54 -2.62 6.39 6.03
CA GLU A 54 -3.34 7.20 7.01
C GLU A 54 -3.49 6.45 8.35
N ARG A 55 -3.89 5.18 8.29
CA ARG A 55 -4.02 4.34 9.49
C ARG A 55 -2.68 4.18 10.21
N VAL A 56 -1.60 3.92 9.47
CA VAL A 56 -0.25 3.84 10.06
C VAL A 56 0.12 5.18 10.70
N ARG A 57 -0.07 6.30 9.99
CA ARG A 57 0.21 7.65 10.50
C ARG A 57 -0.56 7.95 11.78
N SER A 58 -1.83 7.57 11.85
CA SER A 58 -2.69 7.80 13.02
C SER A 58 -2.27 7.02 14.26
N GLY A 59 -1.51 5.92 14.07
CA GLY A 59 -0.97 5.11 15.16
C GLY A 59 0.45 5.47 15.60
N LEU A 60 1.10 6.45 14.97
CA LEU A 60 2.46 6.84 15.36
C LEU A 60 2.46 7.60 16.69
N THR A 61 3.40 7.25 17.55
CA THR A 61 3.79 8.07 18.71
C THR A 61 4.87 9.07 18.31
N GLU A 62 5.31 9.90 19.24
CA GLU A 62 6.42 10.84 19.03
C GLU A 62 7.74 10.17 18.61
N ASP A 63 7.88 8.87 18.85
CA ASP A 63 9.05 8.09 18.47
C ASP A 63 8.94 7.43 17.08
N GLY A 64 7.80 7.61 16.40
CA GLY A 64 7.57 7.11 15.05
C GLY A 64 7.78 8.18 13.99
N GLU A 65 8.38 7.80 12.87
CA GLU A 65 8.48 8.63 11.66
C GLU A 65 7.97 7.82 10.47
N LEU A 66 6.96 8.34 9.76
CA LEU A 66 6.54 7.77 8.49
C LEU A 66 7.43 8.32 7.37
N LEU A 67 8.14 7.43 6.70
CA LEU A 67 8.86 7.73 5.46
C LEU A 67 7.89 7.75 4.28
N ASP A 68 8.33 8.35 3.18
CA ASP A 68 7.54 8.42 1.94
C ASP A 68 7.04 7.04 1.50
N PRO A 69 5.71 6.83 1.47
CA PRO A 69 5.12 5.61 0.97
C PRO A 69 5.52 5.37 -0.49
N THR A 70 5.68 4.11 -0.88
CA THR A 70 6.02 3.76 -2.26
C THR A 70 5.13 2.64 -2.76
N ALA A 71 4.40 2.89 -3.85
CA ALA A 71 3.79 1.83 -4.64
C ALA A 71 4.78 1.40 -5.72
N ILE A 72 4.94 0.10 -5.90
CA ILE A 72 5.79 -0.51 -6.92
C ILE A 72 4.84 -1.32 -7.80
N GLU A 73 4.59 -0.81 -9.00
CA GLU A 73 3.75 -1.50 -9.99
C GLU A 73 4.62 -2.43 -10.84
N TRP A 74 4.11 -3.63 -11.05
CA TRP A 74 4.65 -4.59 -12.01
C TRP A 74 3.52 -5.09 -12.89
N SER A 75 3.74 -5.07 -14.19
CA SER A 75 2.80 -5.58 -15.19
C SER A 75 3.33 -6.89 -15.77
N GLU A 76 2.45 -7.74 -16.30
CA GLU A 76 2.81 -9.07 -16.84
C GLU A 76 3.42 -9.02 -18.26
N ASP A 77 3.50 -7.83 -18.86
CA ASP A 77 4.02 -7.52 -20.20
C ASP A 77 5.56 -7.41 -20.32
#